data_AF-A0A2I0T1C4-F1
#
_entry.id   AF-A0A2I0T1C4-F1
#
_cell.length_a   1.000
_cell.length_b   1.000
_cell.length_c   1.000
_cell.angle_alpha   90.00
_cell.angle_beta   90.00
_cell.angle_gamma   90.00
#
_symmetry.space_group_name_H-M   'P 1'
#
loop_
_entity.id
_entity.type
_entity.pdbx_description
1 polymer ?
#
loop_
_entity_poly.entity_id
_entity_poly.type
_entity_poly.pdbx_seq_one_letter_code
_entity_poly.pdbx_strand_id
1 'polypeptide(L)'
;MGKLQRVSAQLEELSPEQGAPFRQRWREAEERYGRVRQRLRQAAALLEDALPRYSQLTERMELLRECLERLQSRVQGQPALRGDAAHLREQIRENGLALGELEKLGVALETVRAQGSELLASMQAANSHAAARGIQEGTAELVSRWGELRGHCQEQERWLRELLALADRFWPGLAELALTLSDTQQLVLGLEEAGGDPEAIRARLRTMQATP
;
A
#
# COMPACT_ATOMS: atom_id res chain seq x y z
N MET A 1 -39.60 11.88 -38.90
CA MET A 1 -40.64 12.69 -38.25
C MET A 1 -41.43 13.55 -39.23
N GLY A 2 -40.80 14.43 -40.04
CA GLY A 2 -41.54 15.40 -40.88
C GLY A 2 -42.47 14.85 -41.98
N LYS A 3 -42.34 13.58 -42.41
CA LYS A 3 -43.26 12.96 -43.40
C LYS A 3 -44.58 12.48 -42.75
N LEU A 4 -44.50 11.85 -41.59
CA LEU A 4 -45.66 11.36 -40.83
C LEU A 4 -46.49 12.50 -40.23
N GLN A 5 -45.84 13.59 -39.84
CA GLN A 5 -46.50 14.80 -39.35
C GLN A 5 -47.32 15.50 -40.45
N ARG A 6 -46.85 15.47 -41.70
CA ARG A 6 -47.62 15.95 -42.86
C ARG A 6 -48.83 15.05 -43.16
N VAL A 7 -48.64 13.74 -43.12
CA VAL A 7 -49.71 12.76 -43.32
C VAL A 7 -50.79 12.88 -42.22
N SER A 8 -50.38 13.13 -40.97
CA SER A 8 -51.28 13.43 -39.85
C SER A 8 -52.16 14.65 -40.10
N ALA A 9 -51.57 15.74 -40.59
CA ALA A 9 -52.28 16.99 -40.86
C ALA A 9 -53.25 16.84 -42.05
N GLN A 10 -52.84 16.12 -43.10
CA GLN A 10 -53.69 15.86 -44.27
C GLN A 10 -54.87 14.94 -43.95
N LEU A 11 -54.68 13.92 -43.10
CA LEU A 11 -55.77 13.04 -42.63
C LEU A 11 -56.79 13.79 -41.76
N GLU A 12 -56.36 14.81 -41.03
CA GLU A 12 -57.24 15.68 -40.24
C GLU A 12 -58.15 16.53 -41.11
N GLU A 13 -57.60 17.12 -42.18
CA GLU A 13 -58.35 17.89 -43.17
C GLU A 13 -59.36 17.04 -43.94
N LEU A 14 -59.02 15.78 -44.25
CA LEU A 14 -59.84 14.92 -45.09
C LEU A 14 -60.89 14.09 -44.31
N SER A 15 -60.65 13.78 -43.04
CA SER A 15 -61.58 13.00 -42.20
C SER A 15 -61.34 13.20 -40.70
N PRO A 16 -62.08 14.11 -40.03
CA PRO A 16 -61.86 14.45 -38.63
C PRO A 16 -62.07 13.27 -37.67
N GLU A 17 -63.03 12.37 -37.95
CA GLU A 17 -63.32 11.19 -37.11
C GLU A 17 -62.18 10.17 -37.09
N GLN A 18 -61.50 9.96 -38.23
CA GLN A 18 -60.38 9.02 -38.35
C GLN A 18 -59.02 9.66 -38.00
N GLY A 19 -58.89 10.98 -38.18
CA GLY A 19 -57.66 11.72 -37.91
C GLY A 19 -57.38 11.96 -36.42
N ALA A 20 -58.40 12.13 -35.58
CA ALA A 20 -58.24 12.39 -34.15
C ALA A 20 -57.45 11.29 -33.39
N PRO A 21 -57.79 9.99 -33.50
CA PRO A 21 -57.02 8.92 -32.84
C PRO A 21 -55.60 8.79 -33.41
N PHE A 22 -55.41 9.04 -34.71
CA PHE A 22 -54.08 9.04 -35.33
C PHE A 22 -53.18 10.16 -34.76
N ARG A 23 -53.72 11.38 -34.60
CA ARG A 23 -53.01 12.50 -33.97
C ARG A 23 -52.64 12.25 -32.53
N GLN A 24 -53.54 11.61 -31.77
CA GLN A 24 -53.25 11.26 -30.39
C GLN A 24 -52.09 10.26 -30.31
N ARG A 25 -52.15 9.17 -31.09
CA ARG A 25 -51.06 8.18 -31.17
C ARG A 25 -49.75 8.81 -31.67
N TRP A 26 -49.83 9.76 -32.60
CA TRP A 26 -48.67 10.52 -33.08
C TRP A 26 -48.04 11.37 -31.98
N ARG A 27 -48.85 12.16 -31.25
CA ARG A 27 -48.36 12.96 -30.11
C ARG A 27 -47.70 12.09 -29.06
N GLU A 28 -48.33 10.96 -28.70
CA GLU A 28 -47.75 10.01 -27.76
C GLU A 28 -46.40 9.45 -28.26
N ALA A 29 -46.28 9.13 -29.55
CA ALA A 29 -45.03 8.66 -30.14
C ALA A 29 -43.95 9.76 -30.16
N GLU A 30 -44.30 10.99 -30.49
CA GLU A 30 -43.41 12.15 -30.49
C GLU A 30 -42.91 12.45 -29.07
N GLU A 31 -43.79 12.42 -28.07
CA GLU A 31 -43.41 12.57 -26.66
C GLU A 31 -42.47 11.44 -26.20
N ARG A 32 -42.78 10.19 -26.53
CA ARG A 32 -41.91 9.05 -26.20
C ARG A 32 -40.54 9.20 -26.86
N TYR A 33 -40.50 9.56 -28.14
CA TYR A 33 -39.26 9.81 -28.86
C TYR A 33 -38.46 10.96 -28.24
N GLY A 34 -39.13 12.07 -27.87
CA GLY A 34 -38.54 13.19 -27.16
C GLY A 34 -37.89 12.78 -25.84
N ARG A 35 -38.59 11.98 -25.03
CA ARG A 35 -38.07 11.43 -23.77
C ARG A 35 -36.84 10.54 -24.00
N VAL A 36 -36.88 9.65 -25.00
CA VAL A 36 -35.74 8.78 -25.35
C VAL A 36 -34.54 9.61 -25.79
N ARG A 37 -34.75 10.60 -26.66
CA ARG A 37 -33.68 11.49 -27.14
C ARG A 37 -33.07 12.31 -26.01
N GLN A 38 -33.88 12.78 -25.06
CA GLN A 38 -33.40 13.49 -23.87
C GLN A 38 -32.55 12.57 -22.99
N ARG A 39 -33.02 11.34 -22.70
CA ARG A 39 -32.26 10.36 -21.92
C ARG A 39 -30.94 9.99 -22.59
N LEU A 40 -30.93 9.83 -23.92
CA LEU A 40 -29.71 9.54 -24.68
C LEU A 40 -28.70 10.68 -24.56
N ARG A 41 -29.14 11.94 -24.68
CA ARG A 41 -28.26 13.12 -24.50
C ARG A 41 -27.69 13.20 -23.09
N GLN A 42 -28.50 12.93 -22.07
CA GLN A 42 -28.06 12.91 -20.68
C GLN A 42 -27.03 11.80 -20.44
N ALA A 43 -27.28 10.60 -20.97
CA ALA A 43 -26.34 9.48 -20.88
C ALA A 43 -25.02 9.77 -21.60
N ALA A 44 -25.07 10.37 -22.80
CA ALA A 44 -23.87 10.76 -23.54
C ALA A 44 -23.02 11.77 -22.76
N ALA A 45 -23.64 12.83 -22.22
CA ALA A 45 -22.94 13.84 -21.43
C ALA A 45 -22.31 13.25 -20.15
N LEU A 46 -23.00 12.32 -19.48
CA LEU A 46 -22.46 11.61 -18.32
C LEU A 46 -21.23 10.77 -18.69
N LEU A 47 -21.28 10.05 -19.82
CA LEU A 47 -20.15 9.23 -20.27
C LEU A 47 -18.96 10.09 -20.71
N GLU A 48 -19.19 11.21 -21.38
CA GLU A 48 -18.15 12.17 -21.79
C GLU A 48 -17.37 12.72 -20.59
N ASP A 49 -18.03 12.97 -19.45
CA ASP A 49 -17.36 13.39 -18.20
C ASP A 49 -16.70 12.22 -17.47
N ALA A 50 -17.38 11.07 -17.39
CA ALA A 50 -16.97 10.01 -16.48
C ALA A 50 -15.87 9.09 -17.03
N LEU A 51 -15.79 8.90 -18.36
CA LEU A 51 -14.75 8.11 -19.02
C LEU A 51 -13.31 8.61 -18.74
N PRO A 52 -12.97 9.91 -18.94
CA PRO A 52 -11.61 10.38 -18.68
C PRO A 52 -11.25 10.27 -17.20
N ARG A 53 -12.21 10.51 -16.30
CA ARG A 53 -12.02 10.36 -14.84
C ARG A 53 -11.77 8.90 -14.46
N TYR A 54 -12.49 7.97 -15.08
CA TYR A 54 -12.28 6.53 -14.91
C TYR A 54 -10.87 6.12 -15.36
N SER A 55 -10.45 6.53 -16.57
CA SER A 55 -9.10 6.24 -17.10
C SER A 55 -8.02 6.73 -16.15
N GLN A 56 -8.10 7.99 -15.74
CA GLN A 56 -7.13 8.60 -14.84
C GLN A 56 -7.09 7.90 -13.48
N LEU A 57 -8.24 7.49 -12.95
CA LEU A 57 -8.33 6.75 -11.71
C LEU A 57 -7.66 5.38 -11.84
N THR A 58 -7.94 4.64 -12.91
CA THR A 58 -7.33 3.34 -13.18
C THR A 58 -5.82 3.44 -13.34
N GLU A 59 -5.31 4.41 -14.10
CA GLU A 59 -3.87 4.65 -14.26
C GLU A 59 -3.20 4.96 -12.90
N ARG A 60 -3.84 5.76 -12.05
CA ARG A 60 -3.32 6.03 -10.70
C ARG A 60 -3.32 4.81 -9.81
N MET A 61 -4.38 3.99 -9.85
CA MET A 61 -4.43 2.74 -9.10
C MET A 61 -3.31 1.79 -9.52
N GLU A 62 -3.04 1.69 -10.82
CA GLU A 62 -1.95 0.89 -11.36
C GLU A 62 -0.57 1.38 -10.89
N LEU A 63 -0.33 2.69 -10.97
CA LEU A 63 0.93 3.28 -10.47
C LEU A 63 1.11 3.02 -8.97
N LEU A 64 0.05 3.12 -8.17
CA LEU A 64 0.11 2.81 -6.73
C LEU A 64 0.41 1.33 -6.50
N ARG A 65 -0.20 0.43 -7.28
CA ARG A 65 0.06 -1.01 -7.21
C ARG A 65 1.53 -1.31 -7.48
N GLU A 66 2.10 -0.78 -8.56
CA GLU A 66 3.51 -0.95 -8.91
C GLU A 66 4.45 -0.37 -7.84
N CYS A 67 4.09 0.75 -7.21
CA CYS A 67 4.86 1.32 -6.11
C CYS A 67 4.85 0.40 -4.88
N LEU A 68 3.69 -0.15 -4.51
CA LEU A 68 3.56 -1.09 -3.40
C LEU A 68 4.32 -2.38 -3.66
N GLU A 69 4.26 -2.93 -4.87
CA GLU A 69 4.97 -4.17 -5.25
C GLU A 69 6.49 -3.97 -5.25
N ARG A 70 6.98 -2.84 -5.78
CA ARG A 70 8.40 -2.49 -5.69
C ARG A 70 8.86 -2.31 -4.25
N LEU A 71 8.04 -1.70 -3.40
CA LEU A 71 8.39 -1.53 -1.99
C LEU A 71 8.38 -2.86 -1.26
N GLN A 72 7.37 -3.69 -1.49
CA GLN A 72 7.24 -5.02 -0.92
C GLN A 72 8.44 -5.90 -1.28
N SER A 73 8.82 -5.95 -2.56
CA SER A 73 9.98 -6.72 -3.01
C SER A 73 11.28 -6.23 -2.37
N ARG A 74 11.44 -4.92 -2.16
CA ARG A 74 12.61 -4.36 -1.47
C ARG A 74 12.65 -4.74 0.02
N VAL A 75 11.51 -4.71 0.71
CA VAL A 75 11.41 -5.12 2.12
C VAL A 75 11.67 -6.62 2.27
N GLN A 76 11.09 -7.45 1.40
CA GLN A 76 11.28 -8.91 1.42
C GLN A 76 12.68 -9.35 0.96
N GLY A 77 13.33 -8.54 0.12
CA GLY A 77 14.68 -8.77 -0.39
C GLY A 77 15.79 -8.36 0.57
N GLN A 78 15.48 -7.88 1.77
CA GLN A 78 16.49 -7.52 2.75
C GLN A 78 17.33 -8.74 3.16
N PRO A 79 18.67 -8.58 3.29
CA PRO A 79 19.55 -9.70 3.61
C PRO A 79 19.25 -10.27 4.99
N ALA A 80 19.61 -11.55 5.18
CA ALA A 80 19.45 -12.23 6.46
C ALA A 80 20.09 -11.42 7.60
N LEU A 81 19.35 -11.36 8.71
CA LEU A 81 19.69 -10.56 9.88
C LEU A 81 21.04 -10.96 10.47
N ARG A 82 21.92 -9.97 10.65
CA ARG A 82 23.15 -10.09 11.42
C ARG A 82 22.95 -9.49 12.81
N GLY A 83 23.48 -10.17 13.83
CA GLY A 83 23.29 -9.80 15.23
C GLY A 83 24.19 -8.65 15.72
N ASP A 84 25.01 -8.05 14.86
CA ASP A 84 25.85 -6.92 15.22
C ASP A 84 25.05 -5.62 15.30
N ALA A 85 25.31 -4.81 16.33
CA ALA A 85 24.55 -3.61 16.61
C ALA A 85 24.59 -2.58 15.46
N ALA A 86 25.72 -2.50 14.73
CA ALA A 86 25.85 -1.61 13.57
C ALA A 86 24.88 -2.01 12.44
N HIS A 87 24.83 -3.29 12.09
CA HIS A 87 23.90 -3.78 11.08
C HIS A 87 22.43 -3.62 11.51
N LEU A 88 22.10 -3.91 12.77
CA LEU A 88 20.72 -3.74 13.28
C LEU A 88 20.25 -2.28 13.18
N ARG A 89 21.11 -1.31 13.50
CA ARG A 89 20.79 0.13 13.32
C ARG A 89 20.53 0.48 11.86
N GLU A 90 21.31 -0.08 10.94
CA GLU A 90 21.12 0.14 9.51
C GLU A 90 19.80 -0.46 9.01
N GLN A 91 19.45 -1.67 9.45
CA GLN A 91 18.17 -2.30 9.14
C GLN A 91 16.99 -1.47 9.67
N ILE A 92 17.09 -0.93 10.90
CA ILE A 92 16.08 -0.02 11.46
C ILE A 92 15.93 1.24 10.58
N ARG A 93 17.05 1.82 10.14
CA ARG A 93 17.04 3.01 9.28
C ARG A 93 16.35 2.72 7.94
N GLU A 94 16.72 1.64 7.27
CA GLU A 94 16.12 1.22 6.00
C GLU A 94 14.62 0.93 6.14
N ASN A 95 14.22 0.23 7.19
CA ASN A 95 12.80 -0.01 7.47
C ASN A 95 12.04 1.29 7.77
N GLY A 96 12.67 2.26 8.45
CA GLY A 96 12.12 3.60 8.65
C GLY A 96 11.90 4.37 7.35
N LEU A 97 12.81 4.24 6.37
CA LEU A 97 12.61 4.80 5.03
C LEU A 97 11.41 4.16 4.32
N ALA A 98 11.27 2.83 4.43
CA ALA A 98 10.12 2.12 3.86
C ALA A 98 8.79 2.58 4.49
N LEU A 99 8.74 2.78 5.81
CA LEU A 99 7.57 3.34 6.50
C LEU A 99 7.24 4.76 6.01
N GLY A 100 8.25 5.62 5.85
CA GLY A 100 8.04 6.97 5.32
C GLY A 100 7.55 6.99 3.87
N GLU A 101 7.96 6.02 3.04
CA GLU A 101 7.38 5.83 1.71
C GLU A 101 5.94 5.32 1.77
N LEU A 102 5.63 4.38 2.66
CA LEU A 102 4.25 3.90 2.89
C LEU A 102 3.33 5.03 3.34
N GLU A 103 3.78 5.96 4.18
CA GLU A 103 2.97 7.12 4.58
C GLU A 103 2.56 7.97 3.37
N LYS A 104 3.50 8.25 2.45
CA LYS A 104 3.21 8.99 1.21
C LYS A 104 2.24 8.24 0.31
N LEU A 105 2.44 6.93 0.16
CA LEU A 105 1.53 6.07 -0.62
C LEU A 105 0.12 6.02 0.01
N GLY A 106 0.02 6.06 1.34
CA GLY A 106 -1.25 6.14 2.06
C GLY A 106 -2.04 7.40 1.69
N VAL A 107 -1.39 8.57 1.68
CA VAL A 107 -2.03 9.84 1.27
C VAL A 107 -2.51 9.79 -0.19
N ALA A 108 -1.69 9.24 -1.09
CA ALA A 108 -2.08 9.08 -2.48
C ALA A 108 -3.27 8.11 -2.64
N LEU A 109 -3.31 7.04 -1.85
CA LEU A 109 -4.40 6.07 -1.84
C LEU A 109 -5.71 6.68 -1.32
N GLU A 110 -5.65 7.54 -0.30
CA GLU A 110 -6.82 8.28 0.18
C GLU A 110 -7.40 9.20 -0.91
N THR A 111 -6.51 9.84 -1.69
CA THR A 111 -6.91 10.67 -2.83
C THR A 111 -7.62 9.83 -3.90
N VAL A 112 -7.06 8.67 -4.25
CA VAL A 112 -7.68 7.74 -5.19
C VAL A 112 -9.04 7.25 -4.68
N ARG A 113 -9.17 6.94 -3.38
CA ARG A 113 -10.44 6.54 -2.78
C ARG A 113 -11.50 7.65 -2.85
N ALA A 114 -11.11 8.89 -2.58
CA ALA A 114 -12.00 10.04 -2.70
C ALA A 114 -12.47 10.25 -4.16
N GLN A 115 -11.54 10.22 -5.11
CA GLN A 115 -11.84 10.33 -6.54
C GLN A 115 -12.74 9.19 -7.03
N GLY A 116 -12.49 7.96 -6.57
CA GLY A 116 -13.33 6.81 -6.86
C GLY A 116 -14.74 6.98 -6.32
N SER A 117 -14.90 7.42 -5.06
CA SER A 117 -16.21 7.68 -4.47
C SER A 117 -16.99 8.76 -5.21
N GLU A 118 -16.31 9.83 -5.65
CA GLU A 118 -16.93 10.91 -6.40
C GLU A 118 -17.41 10.44 -7.79
N LEU A 119 -16.59 9.66 -8.48
CA LEU A 119 -16.94 9.06 -9.77
C LEU A 119 -18.11 8.08 -9.66
N LEU A 120 -18.12 7.26 -8.61
CA LEU A 120 -19.24 6.36 -8.31
C LEU A 120 -20.55 7.14 -8.09
N ALA A 121 -20.48 8.26 -7.36
CA ALA A 121 -21.64 9.11 -7.12
C ALA A 121 -22.18 9.74 -8.42
N SER A 122 -21.30 10.20 -9.33
CA SER A 122 -21.73 10.79 -10.60
C SER A 122 -22.34 9.74 -11.55
N MET A 123 -21.90 8.48 -11.47
CA MET A 123 -22.39 7.38 -12.31
C MET A 123 -23.66 6.68 -11.78
N GLN A 124 -24.20 7.03 -10.61
CA GLN A 124 -25.39 6.36 -10.05
C GLN A 124 -26.60 6.36 -11.01
N ALA A 125 -26.76 7.40 -11.82
CA ALA A 125 -27.82 7.50 -12.82
C ALA A 125 -27.63 6.58 -14.05
N ALA A 126 -26.40 6.08 -14.27
CA ALA A 126 -26.03 5.28 -15.44
C ALA A 126 -26.15 3.75 -15.21
N ASN A 127 -26.46 3.31 -13.97
CA ASN A 127 -26.65 1.90 -13.59
C ASN A 127 -25.48 0.96 -13.99
N SER A 128 -24.25 1.48 -14.02
CA SER A 128 -23.05 0.73 -14.41
C SER A 128 -22.46 -0.04 -13.23
N HIS A 129 -23.08 -1.18 -12.90
CA HIS A 129 -22.65 -2.00 -11.76
C HIS A 129 -21.23 -2.57 -11.91
N ALA A 130 -20.79 -2.88 -13.13
CA ALA A 130 -19.47 -3.47 -13.38
C ALA A 130 -18.33 -2.47 -13.12
N ALA A 131 -18.42 -1.25 -13.65
CA ALA A 131 -17.42 -0.20 -13.41
C ALA A 131 -17.38 0.18 -11.92
N ALA A 132 -18.56 0.24 -11.29
CA ALA A 132 -18.64 0.56 -9.88
C ALA A 132 -17.93 -0.46 -9.00
N ARG A 133 -18.17 -1.74 -9.29
CA ARG A 133 -17.53 -2.87 -8.61
C ARG A 133 -16.00 -2.87 -8.82
N GLY A 134 -15.54 -2.63 -10.05
CA GLY A 134 -14.10 -2.59 -10.36
C GLY A 134 -13.35 -1.51 -9.56
N ILE A 135 -13.94 -0.31 -9.42
CA ILE A 135 -13.35 0.77 -8.60
C ILE A 135 -13.29 0.35 -7.13
N GLN A 136 -14.37 -0.22 -6.59
CA GLN A 136 -14.44 -0.63 -5.19
C GLN A 136 -13.47 -1.76 -4.88
N GLU A 137 -13.41 -2.79 -5.72
CA GLU A 137 -12.51 -3.92 -5.55
C GLU A 137 -11.04 -3.50 -5.67
N GLY A 138 -10.69 -2.72 -6.70
CA GLY A 138 -9.31 -2.25 -6.89
C GLY A 138 -8.83 -1.33 -5.76
N THR A 139 -9.68 -0.42 -5.28
CA THR A 139 -9.32 0.43 -4.12
C THR A 139 -9.21 -0.36 -2.82
N ALA A 140 -10.10 -1.33 -2.58
CA ALA A 140 -10.03 -2.20 -1.41
C ALA A 140 -8.77 -3.06 -1.41
N GLU A 141 -8.40 -3.63 -2.56
CA GLU A 141 -7.17 -4.41 -2.72
C GLU A 141 -5.94 -3.58 -2.36
N LEU A 142 -5.81 -2.36 -2.92
CA LEU A 142 -4.70 -1.46 -2.63
C LEU A 142 -4.61 -1.09 -1.14
N VAL A 143 -5.75 -0.85 -0.49
CA VAL A 143 -5.82 -0.58 0.95
C VAL A 143 -5.35 -1.78 1.76
N SER A 144 -5.78 -2.99 1.39
CA SER A 144 -5.34 -4.23 2.06
C SER A 144 -3.83 -4.39 1.94
N ARG A 145 -3.29 -4.35 0.71
CA ARG A 145 -1.85 -4.52 0.45
C ARG A 145 -1.01 -3.47 1.17
N TRP A 146 -1.42 -2.20 1.13
CA TRP A 146 -0.74 -1.12 1.85
C TRP A 146 -0.76 -1.36 3.36
N GLY A 147 -1.92 -1.74 3.92
CA GLY A 147 -2.09 -1.99 5.34
C GLY A 147 -1.25 -3.18 5.83
N GLU A 148 -1.26 -4.28 5.08
CA GLU A 148 -0.46 -5.48 5.34
C GLU A 148 1.04 -5.16 5.33
N LEU A 149 1.53 -4.50 4.28
CA LEU A 149 2.95 -4.14 4.16
C LEU A 149 3.37 -3.18 5.27
N ARG A 150 2.52 -2.20 5.62
CA ARG A 150 2.77 -1.28 6.72
C ARG A 150 2.81 -2.00 8.06
N GLY A 151 1.87 -2.90 8.32
CA GLY A 151 1.84 -3.73 9.53
C GLY A 151 3.12 -4.56 9.67
N HIS A 152 3.53 -5.23 8.59
CA HIS A 152 4.79 -5.97 8.56
C HIS A 152 6.00 -5.09 8.88
N CYS A 153 6.11 -3.91 8.26
CA CYS A 153 7.22 -2.99 8.53
C CYS A 153 7.21 -2.48 9.99
N GLN A 154 6.03 -2.23 10.57
CA GLN A 154 5.91 -1.80 11.98
C GLN A 154 6.32 -2.91 12.95
N GLU A 155 5.89 -4.14 12.69
CA GLU A 155 6.28 -5.31 13.48
C GLU A 155 7.79 -5.57 13.38
N GLN A 156 8.34 -5.50 12.16
CA GLN A 156 9.77 -5.62 11.92
C GLN A 156 10.56 -4.52 12.63
N GLU A 157 10.06 -3.27 12.65
CA GLU A 157 10.69 -2.16 13.36
C GLU A 157 10.79 -2.44 14.86
N ARG A 158 9.68 -2.88 15.46
CA ARG A 158 9.61 -3.21 16.89
C ARG A 158 10.59 -4.33 17.21
N TRP A 159 10.56 -5.41 16.44
CA TRP A 159 11.43 -6.56 16.64
C TRP A 159 12.92 -6.20 16.50
N LEU A 160 13.29 -5.40 15.48
CA LEU A 160 14.66 -4.91 15.29
C LEU A 160 15.14 -4.06 16.47
N ARG A 161 14.27 -3.19 17.01
CA ARG A 161 14.60 -2.37 18.19
C ARG A 161 14.81 -3.21 19.45
N GLU A 162 13.96 -4.21 19.67
CA GLU A 162 14.13 -5.17 20.78
C GLU A 162 15.44 -5.95 20.64
N LEU A 163 15.76 -6.41 19.43
CA LEU A 163 17.00 -7.13 19.14
C LEU A 163 18.24 -6.24 19.30
N LEU A 164 18.19 -4.98 18.85
CA LEU A 164 19.27 -4.01 19.05
C LEU A 164 19.54 -3.80 20.54
N ALA A 165 18.50 -3.64 21.35
CA ALA A 165 18.64 -3.50 22.80
C ALA A 165 19.28 -4.72 23.45
N LEU A 166 19.04 -5.93 22.92
CA LEU A 166 19.73 -7.15 23.36
C LEU A 166 21.20 -7.15 22.94
N ALA A 167 21.48 -6.85 21.67
CA ALA A 167 22.84 -6.79 21.12
C ALA A 167 23.71 -5.78 21.87
N ASP A 168 23.18 -4.59 22.17
CA ASP A 168 23.88 -3.53 22.90
C ASP A 168 24.24 -3.94 24.35
N ARG A 169 23.57 -4.94 24.93
CA ARG A 169 23.94 -5.51 26.24
C ARG A 169 24.85 -6.73 26.13
N PHE A 170 24.67 -7.55 25.10
CA PHE A 170 25.37 -8.82 24.94
C PHE A 170 26.84 -8.63 24.53
N TRP A 171 27.09 -7.82 23.50
CA TRP A 171 28.43 -7.68 22.93
C TRP A 171 29.47 -7.09 23.89
N PRO A 172 29.15 -6.06 24.71
CA PRO A 172 30.09 -5.57 25.71
C PRO A 172 30.50 -6.64 26.73
N GLY A 173 29.54 -7.42 27.24
CA GLY A 173 29.81 -8.49 28.20
C GLY A 173 30.65 -9.62 27.60
N LEU A 174 30.40 -9.98 26.33
CA LEU A 174 31.24 -10.95 25.62
C LEU A 174 32.68 -10.43 25.43
N ALA A 175 32.84 -9.15 25.09
CA ALA A 175 34.16 -8.54 24.93
C ALA A 175 34.94 -8.53 26.25
N GLU A 176 34.29 -8.17 27.36
CA GLU A 176 34.87 -8.23 28.70
C GLU A 176 35.29 -9.66 29.08
N LEU A 177 34.43 -10.65 28.81
CA LEU A 177 34.74 -12.06 29.05
C LEU A 177 35.92 -12.56 28.18
N ALA A 178 36.01 -12.11 26.93
CA ALA A 178 37.14 -12.45 26.07
C ALA A 178 38.46 -11.84 26.56
N LEU A 179 38.43 -10.59 27.05
CA LEU A 179 39.58 -9.92 27.64
C LEU A 179 40.05 -10.66 28.90
N THR A 180 39.14 -10.92 29.84
CA THR A 180 39.46 -11.66 31.08
C THR A 180 39.99 -13.07 30.79
N LEU A 181 39.45 -13.77 29.78
CA LEU A 181 39.98 -15.07 29.36
C LEU A 181 41.40 -14.96 28.77
N SER A 182 41.66 -13.93 27.96
CA SER A 182 43.00 -13.68 27.42
C SER A 182 44.00 -13.36 28.53
N ASP A 183 43.62 -12.50 29.48
CA ASP A 183 44.45 -12.12 30.62
C ASP A 183 44.77 -13.32 31.50
N THR A 184 43.76 -14.15 31.81
CA THR A 184 43.96 -15.41 32.56
C THR A 184 44.82 -16.42 31.81
N GLN A 185 44.67 -16.55 30.50
CA GLN A 185 45.53 -17.42 29.68
C GLN A 185 46.99 -16.95 29.72
N GLN A 186 47.25 -15.65 29.60
CA GLN A 186 48.59 -15.07 29.69
C GLN A 186 49.22 -15.29 31.08
N LEU A 187 48.43 -15.16 32.15
CA LEU A 187 48.89 -15.45 33.51
C LEU A 187 49.30 -16.93 33.66
N VAL A 188 48.51 -17.87 33.15
CA VAL A 188 48.80 -19.31 33.20
C VAL A 188 50.05 -19.67 32.40
N LEU A 189 50.18 -19.20 31.16
CA LEU A 189 51.38 -19.44 30.35
C LEU A 189 52.65 -18.88 31.02
N GLY A 190 52.54 -17.69 31.62
CA GLY A 190 53.63 -17.09 32.39
C GLY A 190 54.04 -17.89 33.64
N LEU A 191 53.19 -18.78 34.17
CA LEU A 191 53.55 -19.71 35.25
C LEU A 191 54.34 -20.91 34.72
N GLU A 192 53.97 -21.44 33.54
CA GLU A 192 54.69 -22.56 32.92
C GLU A 192 56.12 -22.18 32.52
N GLU A 193 56.33 -20.94 32.08
CA GLU A 193 57.64 -20.39 31.73
C GLU A 193 58.55 -20.12 32.94
N ALA A 194 58.00 -20.00 34.16
CA ALA A 194 58.77 -19.62 35.34
C ALA A 194 59.81 -20.67 35.78
N GLY A 195 59.78 -21.88 35.22
CA GLY A 195 60.68 -22.97 35.60
C GLY A 195 60.44 -23.43 37.05
N GLY A 196 60.92 -24.64 37.37
CA GLY A 196 60.59 -25.35 38.62
C GLY A 196 61.09 -24.74 39.95
N ASP A 197 61.28 -23.42 40.06
CA ASP A 197 61.58 -22.75 41.33
C ASP A 197 60.31 -22.56 42.17
N PRO A 198 60.15 -23.30 43.28
CA PRO A 198 58.93 -23.28 44.09
C PRO A 198 58.64 -21.94 44.78
N GLU A 199 59.65 -21.10 45.05
CA GLU A 199 59.44 -19.77 45.65
C GLU A 199 58.88 -18.77 44.61
N ALA A 200 59.39 -18.81 43.38
CA ALA A 200 58.88 -18.01 42.26
C ALA A 200 57.43 -18.38 41.91
N ILE A 201 57.10 -19.68 41.89
CA ILE A 201 55.74 -20.17 41.68
C ILE A 201 54.81 -19.69 42.80
N ARG A 202 55.22 -19.78 44.07
CA ARG A 202 54.39 -19.33 45.22
C ARG A 202 54.15 -17.82 45.25
N ALA A 203 55.18 -17.01 44.96
CA ALA A 203 55.03 -15.56 44.91
C ALA A 203 54.02 -15.13 43.85
N ARG A 204 54.03 -15.80 42.69
CA ARG A 204 53.17 -15.48 41.54
C ARG A 204 51.74 -16.02 41.70
N LEU A 205 51.56 -17.15 42.37
CA LEU A 205 50.24 -17.66 42.79
C LEU A 205 49.53 -16.69 43.74
N ARG A 206 50.28 -16.08 44.67
CA ARG A 206 49.74 -15.05 45.57
C ARG A 206 49.30 -13.79 44.82
N THR A 207 50.02 -13.37 43.78
CA THR A 207 49.62 -12.22 42.97
C THR A 207 48.34 -12.49 42.17
N MET A 208 48.15 -13.72 41.66
CA MET A 208 46.92 -14.10 40.96
C MET A 208 45.69 -14.17 41.88
N GLN A 209 45.87 -14.62 43.13
CA GLN A 209 44.79 -14.64 44.13
C GLN A 209 44.42 -13.26 44.67
N ALA A 210 45.25 -12.23 44.39
CA ALA A 210 45.05 -10.86 44.86
C ALA A 210 44.45 -9.93 43.79
N THR A 211 44.45 -10.34 42.51
CA THR A 211 43.70 -9.66 41.45
C THR A 211 42.21 -10.03 41.55
N PRO A 212 41.31 -9.04 41.76
CA PRO A 212 39.87 -9.27 41.92
C PRO A 212 39.19 -9.76 40.64
#